data_AF-A0A290MYE5-F1
#
_entry.id   AF-A0A290MYE5-F1
#
_cell.length_a   1.000
_cell.length_b   1.000
_cell.length_c   1.000
_cell.angle_alpha   90.00
_cell.angle_beta   90.00
_cell.angle_gamma   90.00
#
_symmetry.space_group_name_H-M   'P 1'
#
loop_
_entity.id
_entity.type
_entity.pdbx_description
1 polymer ?
#
loop_
_entity_poly.entity_id
_entity_poly.type
_entity_poly.pdbx_seq_one_letter_code
_entity_poly.pdbx_strand_id
1 'polypeptide(L)'
;MTPSVSDILVGNFLCMAEPGPPEQQGEFMAGKVGVVALLSLLAAQEAERGAAARVTENAAIREVLAEAAADYGLERNWPTDPAELTIGGLDRVNAALRLALIGLHEAVEVRGDEARHARILRLYAQMAELRRLDLPPLPGR
;
A
#
# COMPACT_ATOMS: atom_id res chain seq x y z
N MET A 1 2.83 -7.26 -12.15
CA MET A 1 3.74 -6.71 -11.13
C MET A 1 3.29 -5.30 -10.83
N THR A 2 3.17 -4.93 -9.55
CA THR A 2 2.91 -3.55 -9.13
C THR A 2 4.27 -2.87 -8.91
N PRO A 3 4.57 -1.74 -9.57
CA PRO A 3 5.85 -1.06 -9.42
C PRO A 3 6.03 -0.54 -7.99
N SER A 4 7.26 -0.61 -7.47
CA SER A 4 7.63 0.01 -6.20
C SER A 4 7.81 1.52 -6.35
N VAL A 5 7.84 2.24 -5.22
CA VAL A 5 8.18 3.68 -5.19
C VAL A 5 9.52 3.95 -5.86
N SER A 6 10.52 3.09 -5.61
CA SER A 6 11.84 3.20 -6.24
C SER A 6 11.75 3.04 -7.75
N ASP A 7 10.95 2.09 -8.25
CA ASP A 7 10.75 1.90 -9.69
C ASP A 7 10.09 3.14 -10.33
N ILE A 8 9.11 3.74 -9.66
CA ILE A 8 8.46 4.98 -10.12
C ILE A 8 9.46 6.13 -10.18
N LEU A 9 10.26 6.32 -9.13
CA LEU A 9 11.24 7.42 -9.08
C LEU A 9 12.34 7.26 -10.14
N VAL A 10 12.83 6.04 -10.35
CA VAL A 10 13.79 5.74 -11.43
C VAL A 10 13.15 6.00 -12.80
N GLY A 11 11.91 5.58 -13.01
CA GLY A 11 11.16 5.84 -14.24
C GLY A 11 10.98 7.34 -14.51
N ASN A 12 10.63 8.12 -13.48
CA ASN A 12 10.52 9.57 -13.56
C ASN A 12 11.85 10.22 -13.97
N PHE A 13 12.96 9.77 -13.38
CA PHE A 13 14.30 10.24 -13.76
C PHE A 13 14.62 9.93 -15.23
N LEU A 14 14.45 8.67 -15.66
CA LEU A 14 14.73 8.27 -17.04
C LEU A 14 13.88 9.03 -18.05
N CYS A 15 12.61 9.31 -17.73
CA CYS A 15 11.71 10.12 -18.56
C CYS A 15 12.20 11.57 -18.78
N MET A 16 13.02 12.09 -17.87
CA MET A 16 13.51 13.47 -17.87
C MET A 16 14.99 13.59 -18.24
N ALA A 17 15.74 12.49 -18.19
CA ALA A 17 17.19 12.48 -18.42
C ALA A 17 17.59 12.88 -19.85
N GLU A 18 16.76 12.52 -20.84
CA GLU A 18 17.01 12.85 -22.24
C GLU A 18 15.93 13.81 -22.77
N PRO A 19 16.33 14.91 -23.43
CA PRO A 19 15.38 15.77 -24.11
C PRO A 19 14.74 15.00 -25.27
N GLY A 20 13.41 15.11 -25.38
CA GLY A 20 12.69 14.59 -26.53
C GLY A 20 12.99 15.38 -27.82
N PRO A 21 12.61 14.85 -28.98
CA PRO A 21 12.72 15.56 -30.26
C PRO A 21 12.10 16.97 -30.21
N PRO A 22 12.61 17.95 -30.97
CA PRO A 22 12.14 19.34 -30.94
C PRO A 22 10.63 19.49 -31.13
N GLU A 23 10.01 18.65 -31.95
CA GLU A 23 8.57 18.62 -32.21
C GLU A 23 7.72 18.29 -30.97
N GLN A 24 8.31 17.71 -29.91
CA GLN A 24 7.63 17.37 -28.67
C GLN A 24 7.73 18.46 -27.59
N GLN A 25 8.53 19.52 -27.79
CA GLN A 25 8.91 20.48 -26.75
C GLN A 25 7.80 21.46 -26.29
N GLY A 26 6.59 21.34 -26.83
CA GLY A 26 5.42 22.15 -26.45
C GLY A 26 4.54 21.48 -25.38
N GLU A 27 3.24 21.39 -25.65
CA GLU A 27 2.22 20.89 -24.71
C GLU A 27 2.51 19.48 -24.19
N PHE A 28 3.08 18.62 -25.03
CA PHE A 28 3.45 17.27 -24.62
C PHE A 28 4.52 17.26 -23.53
N MET A 29 5.59 18.04 -23.68
CA MET A 29 6.63 18.17 -22.64
C MET A 29 6.06 18.79 -21.36
N ALA A 30 5.18 19.79 -21.46
CA ALA A 30 4.51 20.36 -20.30
C ALA A 30 3.64 19.31 -19.56
N GLY A 31 2.88 18.50 -20.30
CA GLY A 31 2.12 17.38 -19.75
C GLY A 31 3.00 16.32 -19.09
N LYS A 32 4.11 15.94 -19.74
CA LYS A 32 5.09 14.98 -19.20
C LYS A 32 5.67 15.47 -17.87
N VAL A 33 6.11 16.73 -17.82
CA VAL A 33 6.61 17.36 -16.59
C VAL A 33 5.54 17.35 -15.49
N GLY A 34 4.29 17.68 -15.84
CA GLY A 34 3.18 17.64 -14.89
C GLY A 34 2.95 16.26 -14.27
N VAL A 35 2.99 15.19 -15.07
CA VAL A 35 2.84 13.81 -14.58
C VAL A 35 4.03 13.41 -13.71
N VAL A 36 5.26 13.71 -14.14
CA VAL A 36 6.48 13.42 -13.34
C VAL A 36 6.43 14.15 -12.00
N ALA A 37 6.04 15.43 -11.99
CA ALA A 37 5.90 16.21 -10.75
C ALA A 37 4.85 15.60 -9.81
N LEU A 38 3.68 15.23 -10.32
CA LEU A 38 2.63 14.57 -9.53
C LEU A 38 3.11 13.24 -8.94
N LEU A 39 3.68 12.35 -9.76
CA LEU A 39 4.19 11.06 -9.30
C LEU A 39 5.30 11.21 -8.27
N SER A 40 6.17 12.21 -8.42
CA SER A 40 7.24 12.48 -7.46
C SER A 40 6.70 12.97 -6.12
N LEU A 41 5.64 13.79 -6.13
CA LEU A 41 4.96 14.21 -4.91
C LEU A 41 4.29 13.03 -4.19
N LEU A 42 3.59 12.16 -4.92
CA LEU A 42 2.95 10.97 -4.36
C LEU A 42 3.98 9.99 -3.78
N ALA A 43 5.10 9.80 -4.48
CA ALA A 43 6.24 9.02 -4.00
C ALA A 43 6.85 9.60 -2.71
N ALA A 44 6.93 10.93 -2.58
CA ALA A 44 7.43 11.58 -1.37
C ALA A 44 6.51 11.31 -0.16
N GLN A 45 5.19 11.36 -0.34
CA GLN A 45 4.23 11.02 0.72
C GLN A 45 4.37 9.56 1.18
N GLU A 46 4.59 8.66 0.23
CA GLU A 46 4.79 7.24 0.51
C GLU A 46 6.15 6.96 1.17
N ALA A 47 7.20 7.70 0.81
CA ALA A 47 8.51 7.61 1.47
C ALA A 47 8.43 8.05 2.95
N GLU A 48 7.69 9.12 3.24
CA GLU A 48 7.55 9.67 4.60
C GLU A 48 6.68 8.78 5.50
N ARG A 49 5.54 8.31 4.99
CA ARG A 49 4.51 7.63 5.82
C ARG A 49 4.43 6.12 5.59
N GLY A 50 4.97 5.61 4.48
CA GLY A 50 4.71 4.25 4.01
C GLY A 50 5.15 3.19 5.00
N ALA A 51 6.36 3.29 5.55
CA ALA A 51 6.87 2.31 6.51
C ALA A 51 6.03 2.25 7.80
N ALA A 52 5.72 3.41 8.38
CA ALA A 52 4.90 3.49 9.59
C ALA A 52 3.47 2.94 9.35
N ALA A 53 2.88 3.23 8.18
CA ALA A 53 1.60 2.67 7.78
C ALA A 53 1.62 1.14 7.70
N ARG A 54 2.66 0.53 7.09
CA ARG A 54 2.79 -0.94 7.03
C ARG A 54 2.99 -1.56 8.40
N VAL A 55 3.83 -0.98 9.27
CA VAL A 55 4.05 -1.51 10.62
C VAL A 55 2.73 -1.51 11.39
N THR A 56 1.99 -0.40 11.34
CA THR A 56 0.68 -0.26 12.00
C THR A 56 -0.31 -1.29 11.47
N GLU A 57 -0.40 -1.41 10.15
CA GLU A 57 -1.29 -2.36 9.48
C GLU A 57 -0.92 -3.82 9.80
N ASN A 58 0.35 -4.19 9.71
CA ASN A 58 0.81 -5.55 10.01
C ASN A 58 0.49 -5.92 11.47
N ALA A 59 0.71 -5.01 12.41
CA ALA A 59 0.35 -5.21 13.81
C ALA A 59 -1.16 -5.43 13.98
N ALA A 60 -1.99 -4.58 13.38
CA ALA A 60 -3.45 -4.68 13.48
C ALA A 60 -4.01 -5.99 12.87
N ILE A 61 -3.44 -6.44 11.73
CA ILE A 61 -3.86 -7.72 11.14
C ILE A 61 -3.47 -8.89 12.05
N ARG A 62 -2.24 -8.89 12.59
CA ARG A 62 -1.79 -9.93 13.55
C ARG A 62 -2.69 -10.01 14.77
N GLU A 63 -3.10 -8.87 15.31
CA GLU A 63 -4.00 -8.80 16.46
C GLU A 63 -5.33 -9.52 16.16
N VAL A 64 -6.00 -9.17 15.06
CA VAL A 64 -7.26 -9.79 14.64
C VAL A 64 -7.09 -11.30 14.40
N LEU A 65 -6.00 -11.71 13.75
CA LEU A 65 -5.69 -13.13 13.54
C LEU A 65 -5.43 -13.86 14.86
N ALA A 66 -4.69 -13.27 15.79
CA ALA A 66 -4.37 -13.85 17.09
C ALA A 66 -5.63 -14.04 17.95
N GLU A 67 -6.53 -13.05 17.98
CA GLU A 67 -7.82 -13.12 18.66
C GLU A 67 -8.71 -14.23 18.11
N ALA A 68 -8.71 -14.42 16.78
CA ALA A 68 -9.54 -15.43 16.11
C ALA A 68 -8.92 -16.84 16.13
N ALA A 69 -7.64 -16.98 16.49
CA ALA A 69 -6.90 -18.22 16.27
C ALA A 69 -7.51 -19.44 16.97
N ALA A 70 -7.99 -19.29 18.20
CA ALA A 70 -8.62 -20.40 18.93
C ALA A 70 -9.99 -20.75 18.35
N ASP A 71 -10.81 -19.74 18.04
CA ASP A 71 -12.19 -19.91 17.56
C ASP A 71 -12.29 -20.53 16.17
N TYR A 72 -11.26 -20.33 15.34
CA TYR A 72 -11.20 -20.74 13.93
C TYR A 72 -10.06 -21.74 13.64
N GLY A 73 -9.32 -22.19 14.66
CA GLY A 73 -8.24 -23.17 14.50
C GLY A 73 -7.07 -22.68 13.64
N LEU A 74 -6.75 -21.39 13.70
CA LEU A 74 -5.67 -20.81 12.90
C LEU A 74 -4.30 -21.16 13.47
N GLU A 75 -3.39 -21.61 12.61
CA GLU A 75 -1.98 -21.77 12.98
C GLU A 75 -1.31 -20.39 13.09
N ARG A 76 -0.67 -20.12 14.23
CA ARG A 76 0.00 -18.83 14.53
C ARG A 76 1.40 -18.73 13.88
N ASN A 77 1.53 -19.16 12.64
CA ASN A 77 2.80 -19.23 11.89
C ASN A 77 3.01 -18.00 10.97
N TRP A 78 2.36 -16.88 11.27
CA TRP A 78 2.44 -15.68 10.43
C TRP A 78 3.82 -15.02 10.51
N PRO A 79 4.34 -14.50 9.39
CA PRO A 79 5.71 -13.97 9.33
C PRO A 79 5.87 -12.73 10.20
N THR A 80 6.84 -12.67 11.11
CA THR A 80 7.16 -11.47 11.89
C THR A 80 7.69 -10.35 11.01
N ASP A 81 7.80 -9.15 11.58
CA ASP A 81 8.44 -8.05 10.86
C ASP A 81 9.90 -8.39 10.53
N PRO A 82 10.42 -7.91 9.38
CA PRO A 82 11.81 -8.13 9.01
C PRO A 82 12.76 -7.42 9.97
N ALA A 83 13.99 -7.91 10.09
CA ALA A 83 15.04 -7.25 10.89
C ALA A 83 15.30 -5.81 10.41
N GLU A 84 15.19 -5.58 9.10
CA GLU A 84 15.27 -4.26 8.49
C GLU A 84 13.90 -3.82 7.98
N LEU A 85 13.41 -2.69 8.48
CA LEU A 85 12.09 -2.14 8.18
C LEU A 85 12.04 -1.40 6.82
N THR A 86 12.54 -2.05 5.78
CA THR A 86 12.40 -1.54 4.40
C THR A 86 10.96 -1.68 3.92
N ILE A 87 10.49 -0.76 3.07
CA ILE A 87 9.13 -0.82 2.50
C ILE A 87 8.88 -2.17 1.82
N GLY A 88 9.83 -2.64 1.00
CA GLY A 88 9.69 -3.93 0.32
C GLY A 88 9.68 -5.14 1.27
N GLY A 89 10.40 -5.08 2.39
CA GLY A 89 10.34 -6.12 3.43
C GLY A 89 8.99 -6.14 4.13
N LEU A 90 8.49 -4.96 4.51
CA LEU A 90 7.20 -4.77 5.15
C LEU A 90 6.03 -5.18 4.24
N ASP A 91 6.12 -4.90 2.94
CA ASP A 91 5.10 -5.29 1.96
C ASP A 91 5.00 -6.81 1.80
N ARG A 92 6.11 -7.54 1.85
CA ARG A 92 6.08 -9.02 1.80
C ARG A 92 5.36 -9.62 3.01
N VAL A 93 5.65 -9.09 4.20
CA VAL A 93 4.96 -9.49 5.42
C VAL A 93 3.48 -9.15 5.35
N ASN A 94 3.17 -7.94 4.89
CA ASN A 94 1.79 -7.47 4.73
C ASN A 94 0.98 -8.35 3.77
N ALA A 95 1.57 -8.74 2.63
CA ALA A 95 0.91 -9.62 1.66
C ALA A 95 0.54 -10.97 2.27
N ALA A 96 1.45 -11.59 3.03
CA ALA A 96 1.18 -12.85 3.72
C ALA A 96 0.08 -12.71 4.79
N LEU A 97 0.12 -11.62 5.58
CA LEU A 97 -0.90 -11.33 6.59
C LEU A 97 -2.28 -11.07 5.97
N ARG A 98 -2.35 -10.35 4.85
CA ARG A 98 -3.60 -10.11 4.11
C ARG A 98 -4.21 -11.39 3.57
N LEU A 99 -3.41 -12.32 3.06
CA LEU A 99 -3.92 -13.64 2.64
C LEU A 99 -4.51 -14.42 3.80
N ALA A 100 -3.86 -14.40 4.97
CA ALA A 100 -4.42 -15.02 6.17
C ALA A 100 -5.72 -14.33 6.63
N LEU A 101 -5.78 -13.00 6.56
CA LEU A 101 -6.98 -12.23 6.91
C LEU A 101 -8.15 -12.52 5.97
N ILE A 102 -7.89 -12.69 4.66
CA ILE A 102 -8.90 -13.11 3.68
C ILE A 102 -9.46 -14.48 4.06
N GLY A 103 -8.60 -15.47 4.33
CA GLY A 103 -9.04 -16.80 4.72
C GLY A 103 -9.85 -16.81 6.03
N LEU A 104 -9.47 -15.99 7.02
CA LEU A 104 -10.28 -15.79 8.22
C LEU A 104 -11.64 -15.16 7.86
N HIS A 105 -11.67 -14.15 7.00
CA HIS A 105 -12.90 -13.44 6.64
C HIS A 105 -13.89 -14.37 5.95
N GLU A 106 -13.41 -15.22 5.03
CA GLU A 106 -14.23 -16.26 4.39
C GLU A 106 -14.84 -17.22 5.42
N ALA A 107 -14.05 -17.69 6.40
CA ALA A 107 -14.54 -18.59 7.44
C ALA A 107 -15.57 -17.92 8.38
N VAL A 108 -15.36 -16.64 8.69
CA VAL A 108 -16.28 -15.80 9.48
C VAL A 108 -17.63 -15.64 8.77
N GLU A 109 -17.60 -15.37 7.45
CA GLU A 109 -18.81 -15.25 6.62
C GLU A 109 -19.56 -16.58 6.55
N VAL A 110 -18.85 -17.70 6.34
CA VAL A 110 -19.46 -19.05 6.32
C VAL A 110 -20.14 -19.40 7.65
N ARG A 111 -19.57 -18.98 8.77
CA ARG A 111 -20.12 -19.23 10.12
C ARG A 111 -21.25 -18.26 10.49
N GLY A 112 -21.41 -17.14 9.77
CA GLY A 112 -22.34 -16.07 10.13
C GLY A 112 -21.94 -15.31 11.39
N ASP A 113 -20.63 -15.19 11.66
CA ASP A 113 -20.12 -14.43 12.82
C ASP A 113 -20.10 -12.91 12.50
N GLU A 114 -21.28 -12.29 12.62
CA GLU A 114 -21.51 -10.88 12.29
C GLU A 114 -20.60 -9.92 13.08
N ALA A 115 -20.32 -10.23 14.34
CA ALA A 115 -19.49 -9.38 15.19
C ALA A 115 -18.06 -9.29 14.64
N ARG A 116 -17.49 -10.43 14.26
CA ARG A 116 -16.14 -10.50 13.70
C ARG A 116 -16.09 -10.02 12.25
N HIS A 117 -17.12 -10.29 11.45
CA HIS A 117 -17.26 -9.73 10.10
C HIS A 117 -17.18 -8.20 10.14
N ALA A 118 -18.00 -7.56 10.98
CA ALA A 118 -18.00 -6.10 11.12
C ALA A 118 -16.65 -5.57 11.64
N ARG A 119 -15.94 -6.32 12.49
CA ARG A 119 -14.59 -5.94 12.96
C ARG A 119 -13.56 -5.97 11.82
N ILE A 120 -13.60 -6.99 10.96
CA ILE A 120 -12.72 -7.12 9.80
C ILE A 120 -13.01 -6.01 8.77
N LEU A 121 -14.28 -5.68 8.51
CA LEU A 121 -14.63 -4.56 7.63
C LEU A 121 -14.11 -3.21 8.16
N ARG A 122 -14.20 -2.96 9.48
CA ARG A 122 -13.61 -1.77 10.09
C ARG A 122 -12.09 -1.73 9.93
N LEU A 123 -11.41 -2.87 10.04
CA LEU A 123 -9.98 -2.96 9.81
C LEU A 123 -9.64 -2.61 8.34
N TYR A 124 -10.39 -3.12 7.35
CA TYR A 124 -10.18 -2.74 5.95
C TYR A 124 -10.34 -1.24 5.71
N ALA A 125 -11.32 -0.60 6.32
CA ALA A 125 -11.49 0.85 6.24
C ALA A 125 -10.29 1.60 6.85
N GLN A 126 -9.79 1.15 8.01
CA GLN A 126 -8.60 1.73 8.64
C GLN A 126 -7.35 1.58 7.76
N MET A 127 -7.16 0.40 7.17
CA MET A 127 -6.05 0.14 6.25
C MET A 127 -6.10 1.03 5.01
N ALA A 128 -7.29 1.28 4.47
CA ALA A 128 -7.48 2.17 3.34
C ALA A 128 -7.14 3.62 3.71
N GLU A 129 -7.58 4.09 4.88
CA GLU A 129 -7.29 5.45 5.36
C GLU A 129 -5.79 5.67 5.61
N LEU A 130 -5.11 4.70 6.22
CA LEU A 130 -3.66 4.76 6.45
C LEU A 130 -2.84 4.90 5.17
N ARG A 131 -3.37 4.40 4.04
CA ARG A 131 -2.71 4.43 2.73
C ARG A 131 -3.22 5.54 1.83
N ARG A 132 -4.03 6.47 2.36
CA ARG A 132 -4.54 7.58 1.56
C ARG A 132 -3.39 8.49 1.15
N LEU A 133 -3.27 8.70 -0.16
CA LEU A 133 -2.40 9.72 -0.73
C LEU A 133 -3.24 10.96 -1.03
N ASP A 134 -2.69 12.11 -0.67
CA ASP A 134 -3.38 13.38 -0.80
C ASP A 134 -2.97 14.01 -2.15
N LEU A 135 -3.95 14.15 -3.05
CA LEU A 135 -3.70 14.78 -4.34
C LEU A 135 -3.53 16.30 -4.16
N PRO A 136 -2.49 16.90 -4.76
CA PRO A 136 -2.41 18.36 -4.80
C PRO A 136 -3.56 18.91 -5.66
N PRO A 137 -3.93 20.19 -5.50
CA PRO A 137 -4.81 20.83 -6.46
C PRO A 137 -4.18 20.71 -7.85
N LEU A 138 -4.89 20.04 -8.77
CA LEU A 138 -4.41 19.93 -10.14
C LEU A 138 -4.44 21.32 -10.78
N PRO A 139 -3.38 21.75 -11.50
CA PRO A 139 -3.40 23.02 -12.19
C PRO A 139 -4.62 23.07 -13.13
N GLY A 140 -5.42 24.12 -12.98
CA GLY A 140 -6.58 24.37 -13.84
C GLY A 140 -6.14 24.43 -15.30
N ARG A 141 -6.95 23.84 -16.18
CA ARG A 141 -6.80 23.97 -17.64
C ARG A 141 -6.92 25.41 -18.08
#